data_AF-A0A2V8WWX7-F1
#
_entry.id   AF-A0A2V8WWX7-F1
#
_cell.length_a   1.000
_cell.length_b   1.000
_cell.length_c   1.000
_cell.angle_alpha   90.00
_cell.angle_beta   90.00
_cell.angle_gamma   90.00
#
_symmetry.space_group_name_H-M   'P 1'
#
loop_
_entity.id
_entity.type
_entity.pdbx_description
1 polymer ?
#
loop_
_entity_poly.entity_id
_entity_poly.type
_entity_poly.pdbx_seq_one_letter_code
_entity_poly.pdbx_strand_id
1 'polypeptide(L)'
;MRVETVHGQVKTMLRSGSDVRVKSGTARIDLVEGGWITACGPAHFSVLKSAGSLTVALDSGTIHAHIEGDPALTIYTPQIQAQTISIGGGQQDILVGFDTPGAMCIRANRGAVRLEQQLTGQTLVVPQAGNVLVLNGQLETLRTSAGYCACEPQMAKTTSSRDVEVSRPATTEELRKKLPEPKTAPETVLAEKSRANEEPIYQVFMPPLVYDANAKVQPEYDPKMIVLIRRVRVRPTLIFQGRVEGEMVAAVLPPPAPAPSAATNASKPAPRPSDSFVDRVRTFVRKLWSRGS
;
A
#
# COMPACT_ATOMS: atom_id res chain seq x y z
N MET A 1 -22.56 1.71 20.55
CA MET A 1 -21.88 0.94 19.49
C MET A 1 -22.79 -0.23 19.14
N ARG A 2 -23.23 -0.39 17.89
CA ARG A 2 -24.06 -1.54 17.47
C ARG A 2 -23.14 -2.52 16.77
N VAL A 3 -22.92 -3.65 17.41
CA VAL A 3 -22.07 -4.73 16.90
C VAL A 3 -22.98 -5.76 16.26
N GLU A 4 -22.81 -6.00 14.96
CA GLU A 4 -23.59 -6.97 14.19
C GLU A 4 -22.66 -8.08 13.71
N THR A 5 -23.03 -9.32 13.96
CA THR A 5 -22.25 -10.46 13.45
C THR A 5 -22.84 -10.87 12.11
N VAL A 6 -22.13 -10.59 11.02
CA VAL A 6 -22.55 -10.92 9.66
C VAL A 6 -21.62 -12.02 9.14
N HIS A 7 -22.13 -13.22 8.86
CA HIS A 7 -21.34 -14.38 8.43
C HIS A 7 -20.18 -14.76 9.39
N GLY A 8 -20.39 -14.64 10.71
CA GLY A 8 -19.35 -14.92 11.71
C GLY A 8 -18.27 -13.82 11.84
N GLN A 9 -18.36 -12.74 11.07
CA GLN A 9 -17.51 -11.57 11.20
C GLN A 9 -18.21 -10.49 12.02
N VAL A 10 -17.49 -9.97 13.01
CA VAL A 10 -17.94 -8.85 13.84
C VAL A 10 -17.86 -7.58 13.00
N LYS A 11 -18.99 -7.09 12.50
CA LYS A 11 -19.12 -5.80 11.83
C LYS A 11 -19.65 -4.76 12.81
N THR A 12 -19.15 -3.54 12.71
CA THR A 12 -19.68 -2.41 13.46
C THR A 12 -19.83 -1.24 12.52
N MET A 13 -20.96 -0.54 12.61
CA MET A 13 -21.16 0.69 11.86
C MET A 13 -20.36 1.83 12.51
N LEU A 14 -19.43 2.41 11.75
CA LEU A 14 -18.70 3.60 12.16
C LEU A 14 -19.51 4.85 11.82
N ARG A 15 -19.48 5.83 12.72
CA ARG A 15 -20.06 7.16 12.52
C ARG A 15 -18.97 8.20 12.29
N SER A 16 -19.33 9.34 11.73
CA SER A 16 -18.44 10.50 11.67
C SER A 16 -17.95 10.86 13.07
N GLY A 17 -16.63 11.04 13.25
CA GLY A 17 -15.97 11.25 14.53
C GLY A 17 -15.60 9.97 15.28
N SER A 18 -15.71 8.78 14.67
CA SER A 18 -15.31 7.53 15.34
C SER A 18 -13.79 7.44 15.48
N ASP A 19 -13.33 7.10 16.68
CA ASP A 19 -11.94 6.74 16.99
C ASP A 19 -11.75 5.23 16.87
N VAL A 20 -10.76 4.78 16.10
CA VAL A 20 -10.51 3.38 15.79
C VAL A 20 -9.09 2.99 16.20
N ARG A 21 -9.00 1.93 17.01
CA ARG A 21 -7.72 1.35 17.46
C ARG A 21 -7.63 -0.11 17.05
N VAL A 22 -6.63 -0.43 16.24
CA VAL A 22 -6.29 -1.79 15.83
C VAL A 22 -5.08 -2.22 16.67
N LYS A 23 -5.31 -3.08 17.68
CA LYS A 23 -4.21 -3.56 18.53
C LYS A 23 -3.24 -4.47 17.78
N SER A 24 -3.77 -5.34 16.92
CA SER A 24 -3.01 -6.29 16.09
C SER A 24 -3.85 -6.72 14.90
N GLY A 25 -3.21 -7.25 13.85
CA GLY A 25 -3.88 -7.74 12.65
C GLY A 25 -4.36 -6.62 11.73
N THR A 26 -5.49 -6.83 11.05
CA THR A 26 -6.05 -5.88 10.08
C THR A 26 -7.50 -5.56 10.41
N ALA A 27 -7.89 -4.30 10.25
CA ALA A 27 -9.29 -3.89 10.26
C ALA A 27 -9.67 -3.38 8.87
N ARG A 28 -10.87 -3.72 8.40
CA ARG A 28 -11.41 -3.23 7.13
C ARG A 28 -12.71 -2.50 7.38
N ILE A 29 -12.82 -1.33 6.76
CA ILE A 29 -14.01 -0.48 6.76
C ILE A 29 -14.51 -0.44 5.32
N ASP A 30 -15.69 -1.00 5.06
CA ASP A 30 -16.36 -0.82 3.78
C ASP A 30 -17.09 0.52 3.78
N LEU A 31 -16.90 1.31 2.74
CA LEU A 31 -17.51 2.64 2.61
C LEU A 31 -18.88 2.51 1.93
N VAL A 32 -19.85 3.31 2.37
CA VAL A 32 -21.21 3.25 1.82
C VAL A 32 -21.30 3.82 0.40
N GLU A 33 -20.39 4.73 0.04
CA GLU A 33 -20.23 5.27 -1.32
C GLU A 33 -19.50 4.33 -2.29
N GLY A 34 -18.97 3.21 -1.80
CA GLY A 34 -18.10 2.34 -2.56
C GLY A 34 -16.63 2.48 -2.15
N GLY A 35 -15.87 1.41 -2.37
CA GLY A 35 -14.50 1.31 -1.86
C GLY A 35 -14.39 0.89 -0.40
N TRP A 36 -13.16 0.96 0.12
CA TRP A 36 -12.81 0.45 1.44
C TRP A 36 -11.54 1.10 1.99
N ILE A 37 -11.42 1.07 3.32
CA ILE A 37 -10.21 1.46 4.06
C ILE A 37 -9.75 0.24 4.87
N THR A 38 -8.54 -0.22 4.61
CA THR A 38 -7.87 -1.25 5.41
C THR A 38 -6.81 -0.60 6.29
N ALA A 39 -6.85 -0.86 7.58
CA ALA A 39 -5.84 -0.45 8.54
C ALA A 39 -5.06 -1.66 9.03
N CYS A 40 -3.73 -1.58 8.97
CA CYS A 40 -2.81 -2.63 9.41
C CYS A 40 -2.17 -2.25 10.74
N GLY A 41 -2.40 -3.11 11.75
CA GLY A 41 -2.07 -2.85 13.15
C GLY A 41 -0.63 -3.17 13.55
N PRO A 42 -0.09 -2.52 14.59
CA PRO A 42 -0.79 -1.61 15.51
C PRO A 42 -1.12 -0.27 14.83
N ALA A 43 -2.37 0.16 14.90
CA ALA A 43 -2.85 1.38 14.25
C ALA A 43 -3.87 2.14 15.10
N HIS A 44 -3.84 3.46 15.00
CA HIS A 44 -4.78 4.36 15.65
C HIS A 44 -5.11 5.48 14.68
N PHE A 45 -6.41 5.65 14.42
CA PHE A 45 -6.91 6.67 13.53
C PHE A 45 -8.35 7.06 13.89
N SER A 46 -8.76 8.25 13.51
CA SER A 46 -10.16 8.67 13.56
C SER A 46 -10.69 8.99 12.17
N VAL A 47 -12.00 8.82 11.99
CA VAL A 47 -12.66 9.04 10.70
C VAL A 47 -13.75 10.09 10.84
N LEU A 48 -13.68 11.12 10.01
CA LEU A 48 -14.67 12.17 9.89
C LEU A 48 -15.21 12.18 8.47
N LYS A 49 -16.53 12.22 8.32
CA LYS A 49 -17.20 12.35 7.03
C LYS A 49 -18.13 13.55 7.07
N SER A 50 -17.98 14.44 6.11
CA SER A 50 -18.82 15.64 5.96
C SER A 50 -18.91 16.04 4.48
N ALA A 51 -20.11 16.44 4.03
CA ALA A 51 -20.33 17.10 2.75
C ALA A 51 -19.57 16.51 1.52
N GLY A 52 -19.58 15.17 1.36
CA GLY A 52 -18.90 14.50 0.24
C GLY A 52 -17.38 14.36 0.37
N SER A 53 -16.83 14.67 1.55
CA SER A 53 -15.43 14.43 1.91
C SER A 53 -15.31 13.40 3.02
N LEU A 54 -14.24 12.61 2.94
CA LEU A 54 -13.83 11.65 3.94
C LEU A 54 -12.44 12.05 4.44
N THR A 55 -12.37 12.35 5.72
CA THR A 55 -11.15 12.72 6.40
C THR A 55 -10.73 11.59 7.34
N VAL A 56 -9.48 11.19 7.26
CA VAL A 56 -8.88 10.19 8.15
C VAL A 56 -7.71 10.87 8.87
N ALA A 57 -7.79 11.00 10.19
CA ALA A 57 -6.64 11.42 10.99
C ALA A 57 -5.91 10.16 11.46
N LEU A 58 -4.72 9.92 10.91
CA LEU A 58 -3.89 8.76 11.14
C LEU A 58 -2.77 9.11 12.12
N ASP A 59 -2.85 8.56 13.33
CA ASP A 59 -1.91 8.81 14.42
C ASP A 59 -0.78 7.77 14.48
N SER A 60 -1.10 6.51 14.14
CA SER A 60 -0.12 5.42 14.05
C SER A 60 -0.58 4.29 13.12
N GLY A 61 0.37 3.47 12.66
CA GLY A 61 0.12 2.31 11.80
C GLY A 61 0.10 2.65 10.31
N THR A 62 -0.50 1.77 9.51
CA THR A 62 -0.59 1.95 8.05
C THR A 62 -2.03 1.79 7.59
N ILE A 63 -2.47 2.67 6.69
CA ILE A 63 -3.77 2.64 6.05
C ILE A 63 -3.59 2.47 4.54
N HIS A 64 -4.41 1.60 3.97
CA HIS A 64 -4.60 1.43 2.53
C HIS A 64 -6.06 1.74 2.22
N ALA A 65 -6.29 2.78 1.43
CA ALA A 65 -7.63 3.24 1.07
C ALA A 65 -7.83 3.15 -0.44
N HIS A 66 -8.95 2.51 -0.81
CA HIS A 66 -9.43 2.41 -2.18
C HIS A 66 -10.78 3.12 -2.27
N ILE A 67 -10.89 4.14 -3.11
CA ILE A 67 -12.11 4.94 -3.31
C ILE A 67 -12.52 4.82 -4.78
N GLU A 68 -13.76 4.43 -5.05
CA GLU A 68 -14.21 4.18 -6.43
C GLU A 68 -14.49 5.46 -7.23
N GLY A 69 -14.80 6.57 -6.55
CA GLY A 69 -14.95 7.90 -7.14
C GLY A 69 -15.11 8.99 -6.09
N ASP A 70 -16.25 8.96 -5.39
CA ASP A 70 -16.54 9.80 -4.22
C ASP A 70 -16.55 8.92 -2.95
N PRO A 71 -16.26 9.47 -1.75
CA PRO A 71 -15.96 10.87 -1.42
C PRO A 71 -14.48 11.25 -1.64
N ALA A 72 -14.19 12.56 -1.71
CA ALA A 72 -12.81 13.05 -1.72
C ALA A 72 -12.09 12.71 -0.41
N LEU A 73 -11.00 11.94 -0.50
CA LEU A 73 -10.25 11.45 0.65
C LEU A 73 -9.10 12.39 1.03
N THR A 74 -9.06 12.79 2.30
CA THR A 74 -7.93 13.51 2.89
C THR A 74 -7.43 12.76 4.12
N ILE A 75 -6.13 12.46 4.15
CA ILE A 75 -5.48 11.80 5.28
C ILE A 75 -4.58 12.82 5.98
N TYR A 76 -4.83 13.06 7.26
CA TYR A 76 -3.98 13.88 8.11
C TYR A 76 -3.08 12.99 8.95
N THR A 77 -1.82 13.40 9.07
CA THR A 77 -0.90 12.87 10.08
C THR A 77 -0.26 14.05 10.82
N PRO A 78 0.50 13.81 11.89
CA PRO A 78 1.21 14.89 12.59
C PRO A 78 2.21 15.67 11.71
N GLN A 79 2.67 15.09 10.60
CA GLN A 79 3.69 15.70 9.74
C GLN A 79 3.13 16.26 8.43
N ILE A 80 2.08 15.64 7.88
CA ILE A 80 1.57 15.96 6.55
C ILE A 80 0.05 15.91 6.46
N GLN A 81 -0.47 16.57 5.43
CA GLN A 81 -1.78 16.33 4.86
C GLN A 81 -1.61 15.68 3.48
N ALA A 82 -2.30 14.57 3.25
CA ALA A 82 -2.34 13.86 1.98
C ALA A 82 -3.75 13.92 1.40
N GLN A 83 -3.92 14.63 0.29
CA GLN A 83 -5.19 14.76 -0.41
C GLN A 83 -5.13 13.95 -1.72
N THR A 84 -6.09 13.05 -1.92
CA THR A 84 -6.15 12.28 -3.17
C THR A 84 -6.66 13.15 -4.32
N ILE A 85 -6.16 12.86 -5.52
CA ILE A 85 -6.53 13.52 -6.77
C ILE A 85 -6.98 12.42 -7.74
N SER A 86 -8.24 12.49 -8.18
CA SER A 86 -8.73 11.62 -9.25
C SER A 86 -8.10 12.03 -10.58
N ILE A 87 -7.61 11.05 -11.35
CA ILE A 87 -7.15 11.24 -12.73
C ILE A 87 -8.25 10.69 -13.64
N GLY A 88 -8.83 11.55 -14.47
CA GLY A 88 -9.89 11.15 -15.42
C GLY A 88 -11.19 10.69 -14.77
N GLY A 89 -11.48 11.10 -13.54
CA GLY A 89 -12.67 10.64 -12.80
C GLY A 89 -12.59 9.18 -12.37
N GLY A 90 -11.41 8.56 -12.46
CA GLY A 90 -11.19 7.17 -12.08
C GLY A 90 -11.03 6.95 -10.58
N GLN A 91 -10.92 5.67 -10.23
CA GLN A 91 -10.70 5.20 -8.86
C GLN A 91 -9.37 5.72 -8.29
N GLN A 92 -9.36 5.94 -6.98
CA GLN A 92 -8.20 6.37 -6.23
C GLN A 92 -7.76 5.23 -5.32
N ASP A 93 -6.45 5.03 -5.22
CA ASP A 93 -5.88 4.00 -4.37
C ASP A 93 -4.59 4.57 -3.77
N ILE A 94 -4.60 4.73 -2.45
CA ILE A 94 -3.54 5.35 -1.68
C ILE A 94 -3.17 4.47 -0.49
N LEU A 95 -1.88 4.42 -0.21
CA LEU A 95 -1.35 3.81 0.99
C LEU A 95 -0.51 4.85 1.75
N VAL A 96 -0.84 5.08 3.01
CA VAL A 96 -0.14 6.00 3.92
C VAL A 96 0.17 5.26 5.20
N GLY A 97 1.40 5.32 5.68
CA GLY A 97 1.76 4.67 6.93
C GLY A 97 2.99 5.23 7.60
N PHE A 98 3.13 4.85 8.86
CA PHE A 98 4.35 5.01 9.63
C PHE A 98 5.16 3.72 9.53
N ASP A 99 6.36 3.81 8.96
CA ASP A 99 7.26 2.66 8.77
C ASP A 99 8.10 2.43 10.04
N THR A 100 8.84 3.47 10.44
CA THR A 100 9.66 3.51 11.65
C THR A 100 9.48 4.84 12.38
N PRO A 101 9.91 4.99 13.64
CA PRO A 101 9.79 6.26 14.36
C PRO A 101 10.39 7.42 13.56
N GLY A 102 9.56 8.41 13.22
CA GLY A 102 9.98 9.58 12.43
C GLY A 102 10.02 9.35 10.91
N ALA A 103 9.71 8.14 10.42
CA ALA A 103 9.60 7.82 9.00
C ALA A 103 8.15 7.52 8.62
N MET A 104 7.65 8.23 7.62
CA MET A 104 6.39 7.93 6.97
C MET A 104 6.61 7.54 5.52
N CYS A 105 5.73 6.70 5.01
CA CYS A 105 5.71 6.34 3.61
C CYS A 105 4.33 6.65 3.04
N ILE A 106 4.33 7.12 1.80
CA ILE A 106 3.12 7.41 1.03
C ILE A 106 3.28 6.78 -0.34
N ARG A 107 2.23 6.13 -0.85
CA ARG A 107 2.18 5.56 -2.18
C ARG A 107 0.83 5.86 -2.83
N ALA A 108 0.87 6.35 -4.06
CA ALA A 108 -0.30 6.53 -4.90
C ALA A 108 -0.39 5.36 -5.89
N ASN A 109 -1.16 4.31 -5.58
CA ASN A 109 -1.32 3.17 -6.48
C ASN A 109 -2.17 3.52 -7.70
N ARG A 110 -3.26 4.29 -7.49
CA ARG A 110 -4.15 4.80 -8.54
C ARG A 110 -4.49 6.27 -8.26
N GLY A 111 -4.57 7.08 -9.31
CA GLY A 111 -4.69 8.53 -9.16
C GLY A 111 -3.38 9.19 -8.72
N ALA A 112 -3.46 10.43 -8.25
CA ALA A 112 -2.33 11.15 -7.68
C ALA A 112 -2.62 11.57 -6.23
N VAL A 113 -1.59 12.00 -5.50
CA VAL A 113 -1.73 12.47 -4.12
C VAL A 113 -0.99 13.78 -3.95
N ARG A 114 -1.69 14.82 -3.52
CA ARG A 114 -1.06 16.07 -3.07
C ARG A 114 -0.67 15.93 -1.61
N LEU A 115 0.61 16.05 -1.35
CA LEU A 115 1.19 16.12 -0.02
C LEU A 115 1.45 17.58 0.35
N GLU A 116 1.13 17.93 1.58
CA GLU A 116 1.44 19.21 2.18
C GLU A 116 2.02 19.00 3.57
N GLN A 117 3.24 19.47 3.80
CA GLN A 117 3.87 19.39 5.10
C GLN A 117 3.28 20.45 6.04
N GLN A 118 2.78 20.02 7.20
CA GLN A 118 2.01 20.88 8.12
C GLN A 118 2.82 22.03 8.72
N LEU A 119 4.13 21.82 8.93
CA LEU A 119 5.00 22.83 9.59
C LEU A 119 5.65 23.81 8.62
N THR A 120 5.94 23.38 7.39
CA THR A 120 6.68 24.19 6.41
C THR A 120 5.78 24.72 5.30
N GLY A 121 4.58 24.18 5.13
CA GLY A 121 3.71 24.46 3.98
C GLY A 121 4.26 23.96 2.64
N GLN A 122 5.34 23.17 2.65
CA GLN A 122 5.90 22.60 1.42
C GLN A 122 4.91 21.61 0.82
N THR A 123 4.68 21.74 -0.49
CA THR A 123 3.75 20.88 -1.22
C THR A 123 4.48 20.04 -2.26
N LEU A 124 4.04 18.79 -2.42
CA LEU A 124 4.57 17.85 -3.40
C LEU A 124 3.42 17.02 -3.97
N VAL A 125 3.37 16.86 -5.29
CA VAL A 125 2.40 15.97 -5.93
C VAL A 125 3.08 14.64 -6.25
N VAL A 126 2.54 13.56 -5.68
CA VAL A 126 2.94 12.18 -5.95
C VAL A 126 2.11 11.67 -7.13
N PRO A 127 2.73 11.36 -8.28
CA PRO A 127 2.01 10.83 -9.43
C PRO A 127 1.56 9.39 -9.19
N GLN A 128 0.71 8.88 -10.07
CA GLN A 128 0.30 7.48 -10.06
C GLN A 128 1.51 6.53 -10.12
N ALA A 129 1.43 5.45 -9.35
CA ALA A 129 2.50 4.50 -9.07
C ALA A 129 3.74 5.11 -8.39
N GLY A 130 3.70 6.39 -8.00
CA GLY A 130 4.74 7.07 -7.26
C GLY A 130 4.67 6.78 -5.77
N ASN A 131 5.80 6.93 -5.11
CA ASN A 131 5.95 6.78 -3.67
C ASN A 131 6.94 7.81 -3.12
N VAL A 132 6.65 8.28 -1.91
CA VAL A 132 7.43 9.29 -1.18
C VAL A 132 7.73 8.75 0.20
N LEU A 133 8.94 9.03 0.67
CA LEU A 133 9.34 8.80 2.05
C LEU A 133 9.48 10.16 2.73
N VAL A 134 8.86 10.31 3.89
CA VAL A 134 9.01 11.48 4.75
C VAL A 134 9.88 11.08 5.92
N LEU A 135 11.05 11.69 6.04
CA LEU A 135 12.00 11.42 7.11
C LEU A 135 12.15 12.65 7.99
N ASN A 136 11.84 12.52 9.28
CA ASN A 136 11.93 13.61 10.25
C ASN A 136 11.16 14.86 9.81
N GLY A 137 10.00 14.64 9.17
CA GLY A 137 9.17 15.70 8.59
C GLY A 137 9.67 16.25 7.25
N GLN A 138 10.87 15.92 6.78
CA GLN A 138 11.35 16.36 5.47
C GLN A 138 10.84 15.42 4.37
N LEU A 139 10.34 16.00 3.28
CA LEU A 139 9.93 15.26 2.08
C LEU A 139 11.18 14.80 1.32
N GLU A 140 11.54 13.53 1.42
CA GLU A 140 12.62 12.96 0.61
C GLU A 140 12.06 12.55 -0.76
N THR A 141 12.85 12.78 -1.80
CA THR A 141 12.44 12.74 -3.21
C THR A 141 11.87 11.38 -3.62
N LEU A 142 10.97 11.40 -4.60
CA LEU A 142 10.33 10.23 -5.23
C LEU A 142 11.38 9.17 -5.61
N ARG A 143 11.45 8.07 -4.86
CA ARG A 143 12.25 6.89 -5.22
C ARG A 143 11.31 5.81 -5.70
N THR A 144 11.48 5.29 -6.91
CA THR A 144 10.68 4.17 -7.48
C THR A 144 10.86 2.81 -6.78
N SER A 145 11.44 2.76 -5.58
CA SER A 145 11.63 1.53 -4.83
C SER A 145 10.35 1.11 -4.10
N ALA A 146 9.70 0.07 -4.60
CA ALA A 146 8.62 -0.64 -3.92
C ALA A 146 9.15 -1.30 -2.63
N GLY A 147 8.85 -0.75 -1.46
CA GLY A 147 9.29 -1.42 -0.23
C GLY A 147 8.84 -0.84 1.10
N TYR A 148 8.58 0.46 1.22
CA TYR A 148 8.42 1.06 2.54
C TYR A 148 7.02 0.98 3.13
N CYS A 149 6.00 0.73 2.29
CA CYS A 149 4.61 0.87 2.66
C CYS A 149 3.81 -0.36 2.21
N ALA A 150 3.44 -1.23 3.17
CA ALA A 150 2.67 -2.43 2.91
C ALA A 150 1.49 -2.54 3.89
N CYS A 151 0.29 -2.66 3.33
CA CYS A 151 -0.90 -3.01 4.06
C CYS A 151 -1.81 -3.80 3.12
N GLU A 152 -1.61 -5.12 3.13
CA GLU A 152 -2.35 -6.02 2.26
C GLU A 152 -3.73 -6.29 2.85
N PRO A 153 -4.82 -6.06 2.10
CA PRO A 153 -6.14 -6.43 2.55
C PRO A 153 -6.21 -7.95 2.63
N GLN A 154 -6.22 -8.50 3.85
CA GLN A 154 -6.56 -9.90 4.05
C GLN A 154 -8.04 -10.08 3.73
N MET A 155 -8.34 -10.32 2.45
CA MET A 155 -9.62 -10.86 2.07
C MET A 155 -9.68 -12.27 2.67
N ALA A 156 -10.43 -12.41 3.76
CA ALA A 156 -10.76 -13.72 4.30
C ALA A 156 -11.44 -14.52 3.19
N LYS A 157 -10.65 -15.34 2.48
CA LYS A 157 -11.16 -16.35 1.55
C LYS A 157 -12.01 -17.27 2.41
N THR A 158 -13.33 -17.15 2.28
CA THR A 158 -14.26 -18.04 2.96
C THR A 158 -14.05 -19.43 2.37
N THR A 159 -13.10 -20.18 2.90
CA THR A 159 -13.06 -21.63 2.72
C THR A 159 -14.26 -22.16 3.48
N SER A 160 -15.36 -22.39 2.76
CA SER A 160 -16.45 -23.22 3.23
C SER A 160 -15.97 -24.69 3.27
N SER A 161 -15.06 -25.03 4.18
CA SER A 161 -14.87 -26.42 4.57
C SER A 161 -15.88 -26.70 5.69
N ARG A 162 -17.14 -26.92 5.29
CA ARG A 162 -18.03 -27.76 6.08
C ARG A 162 -17.55 -29.19 5.91
N ASP A 163 -16.57 -29.58 6.72
CA ASP A 163 -16.55 -30.94 7.25
C ASP A 163 -16.69 -30.80 8.75
N VAL A 164 -17.94 -30.94 9.19
CA VAL A 164 -18.25 -31.13 10.59
C VAL A 164 -17.73 -32.53 10.93
N GLU A 165 -16.51 -32.62 11.44
CA GLU A 165 -16.06 -33.84 12.11
C GLU A 165 -16.84 -33.97 13.42
N VAL A 166 -17.95 -34.69 13.33
CA VAL A 166 -18.69 -35.19 14.49
C VAL A 166 -17.77 -36.16 15.21
N SER A 167 -17.18 -35.71 16.32
CA SER A 167 -16.46 -36.57 17.25
C SER A 167 -17.45 -37.60 17.81
N ARG A 168 -17.35 -38.85 17.35
CA ARG A 168 -18.03 -39.99 17.98
C ARG A 168 -17.27 -40.33 19.27
N PRO A 169 -17.92 -40.38 20.45
CA PRO A 169 -17.29 -40.88 21.66
C PRO A 169 -16.97 -42.37 21.50
N ALA A 170 -15.78 -42.77 21.96
CA ALA A 170 -15.27 -44.13 21.88
C ALA A 170 -16.17 -45.12 22.64
N THR A 171 -16.63 -46.15 21.94
CA THR A 171 -17.29 -47.32 22.54
C THR A 171 -16.25 -48.25 23.17
N THR A 172 -16.56 -48.74 24.37
CA THR A 172 -15.72 -49.52 25.29
C THR A 172 -15.35 -50.94 24.83
N GLU A 173 -15.60 -51.32 23.58
CA GLU A 173 -15.30 -52.67 23.06
C GLU A 173 -13.92 -52.83 22.38
N GLU A 174 -13.18 -51.76 22.10
CA GLU A 174 -11.88 -51.87 21.40
C GLU A 174 -10.67 -51.99 22.36
N LEU A 175 -10.88 -52.00 23.68
CA LEU A 175 -9.79 -52.03 24.68
C LEU A 175 -9.18 -53.42 24.96
N ARG A 176 -9.50 -54.45 24.16
CA ARG A 176 -8.90 -55.79 24.32
C ARG A 176 -8.65 -56.49 22.99
N LYS A 177 -7.52 -56.18 22.35
CA LYS A 177 -6.66 -57.22 21.74
C LYS A 177 -5.27 -56.72 21.32
N LYS A 178 -4.29 -57.36 21.96
CA LYS A 178 -2.93 -57.70 21.51
C LYS A 178 -1.81 -56.65 21.58
N LEU A 179 -0.93 -56.93 22.56
CA LEU A 179 0.48 -56.57 22.72
C LEU A 179 1.35 -57.12 21.54
N PRO A 180 2.66 -56.79 21.45
CA PRO A 180 3.34 -56.40 20.21
C PRO A 180 4.34 -57.45 19.70
N GLU A 181 4.75 -57.36 18.43
CA GLU A 181 6.01 -57.99 17.99
C GLU A 181 6.82 -57.05 17.08
N PRO A 182 8.17 -57.14 17.10
CA PRO A 182 9.06 -56.12 16.57
C PRO A 182 9.76 -56.53 15.25
N LYS A 183 10.34 -55.50 14.62
CA LYS A 183 11.31 -55.49 13.49
C LYS A 183 10.75 -55.81 12.10
N THR A 184 10.87 -54.83 11.20
CA THR A 184 11.86 -54.83 10.08
C THR A 184 11.81 -53.46 9.38
N ALA A 185 12.96 -52.77 9.31
CA ALA A 185 13.24 -51.70 8.35
C ALA A 185 13.93 -52.34 7.11
N PRO A 186 14.14 -51.69 5.94
CA PRO A 186 14.04 -50.25 5.66
C PRO A 186 13.36 -49.90 4.32
N GLU A 187 12.91 -48.66 4.14
CA GLU A 187 13.13 -47.97 2.85
C GLU A 187 13.14 -46.45 3.01
N THR A 188 14.25 -45.90 2.57
CA THR A 188 14.66 -44.50 2.70
C THR A 188 13.97 -43.69 1.60
N VAL A 189 12.85 -43.05 1.92
CA VAL A 189 12.39 -41.91 1.12
C VAL A 189 13.02 -40.66 1.71
N LEU A 190 13.94 -40.09 0.93
CA LEU A 190 14.59 -38.81 1.16
C LEU A 190 13.55 -37.78 1.59
N ALA A 191 13.58 -37.46 2.88
CA ALA A 191 12.89 -36.31 3.44
C ALA A 191 13.43 -35.05 2.75
N GLU A 192 12.61 -34.50 1.87
CA GLU A 192 12.75 -33.16 1.37
C GLU A 192 12.89 -32.25 2.60
N LYS A 193 14.06 -31.61 2.74
CA LYS A 193 14.35 -30.68 3.85
C LYS A 193 13.19 -29.70 3.96
N SER A 194 12.33 -29.92 4.94
CA SER A 194 11.32 -28.98 5.38
C SER A 194 12.02 -27.63 5.52
N ARG A 195 11.57 -26.64 4.77
CA ARG A 195 11.99 -25.25 4.95
C ARG A 195 11.69 -24.92 6.41
N ALA A 196 12.73 -24.95 7.24
CA ALA A 196 12.61 -24.53 8.63
C ALA A 196 12.04 -23.12 8.58
N ASN A 197 10.86 -22.94 9.17
CA ASN A 197 10.28 -21.63 9.37
C ASN A 197 11.36 -20.78 10.03
N GLU A 198 11.82 -19.74 9.32
CA GLU A 198 12.91 -18.88 9.77
C GLU A 198 12.34 -17.96 10.85
N GLU A 199 12.14 -18.54 12.03
CA GLU A 199 11.65 -17.83 13.20
C GLU A 199 12.67 -16.76 13.59
N PRO A 200 12.21 -15.54 13.91
CA PRO A 200 13.12 -14.47 14.28
C PRO A 200 13.93 -14.86 15.51
N ILE A 201 15.27 -14.81 15.39
CA ILE A 201 16.16 -15.03 16.54
C ILE A 201 16.14 -13.74 17.36
N TYR A 202 15.55 -13.81 18.55
CA TYR A 202 15.59 -12.73 19.54
C TYR A 202 16.83 -12.88 20.41
N GLN A 203 17.68 -11.86 20.41
CA GLN A 203 18.83 -11.78 21.31
C GLN A 203 18.51 -10.77 22.41
N VAL A 204 18.51 -11.22 23.67
CA VAL A 204 18.28 -10.37 24.84
C VAL A 204 19.63 -9.95 25.40
N PHE A 205 19.89 -8.65 25.42
CA PHE A 205 21.03 -8.05 26.10
C PHE A 205 20.57 -7.52 27.45
N MET A 206 21.06 -8.15 28.51
CA MET A 206 20.80 -7.75 29.88
C MET A 206 22.09 -7.14 30.44
N PRO A 207 22.00 -6.00 31.16
CA PRO A 207 23.16 -5.41 31.82
C PRO A 207 23.76 -6.39 32.83
N PRO A 208 25.08 -6.28 33.12
CA PRO A 208 25.76 -7.17 34.04
C PRO A 208 25.12 -7.06 35.43
N LEU A 209 24.57 -8.18 35.90
CA LEU A 209 24.01 -8.28 37.24
C LEU A 209 25.16 -8.37 38.24
N VAL A 210 25.27 -7.36 39.10
CA VAL A 210 26.25 -7.36 40.19
C VAL A 210 25.58 -7.97 41.41
N TYR A 211 26.15 -9.06 41.91
CA TYR A 211 25.72 -9.69 43.15
C TYR A 211 26.74 -9.39 44.25
N ASP A 212 26.29 -8.73 45.31
CA ASP A 212 27.10 -8.51 46.51
C ASP A 212 26.59 -9.41 47.64
N ALA A 213 27.38 -10.41 48.04
CA ALA A 213 27.02 -11.37 49.08
C ALA A 213 26.87 -10.73 50.47
N ASN A 214 27.42 -9.53 50.68
CA ASN A 214 27.36 -8.82 51.95
C ASN A 214 26.20 -7.80 52.00
N ALA A 215 25.55 -7.54 50.87
CA ALA A 215 24.42 -6.62 50.81
C ALA A 215 23.14 -7.31 51.32
N LYS A 216 22.45 -6.68 52.29
CA LYS A 216 21.14 -7.13 52.78
C LYS A 216 20.05 -7.10 51.69
N VAL A 217 20.18 -6.20 50.72
CA VAL A 217 19.25 -6.04 49.60
C VAL A 217 20.09 -5.79 48.35
N GLN A 218 19.85 -6.59 47.31
CA GLN A 218 20.52 -6.40 46.01
C GLN A 218 19.96 -5.16 45.31
N PRO A 219 20.78 -4.43 44.54
CA PRO A 219 20.29 -3.30 43.77
C PRO A 219 19.24 -3.76 42.75
N GLU A 220 18.10 -3.08 42.74
CA GLU A 220 17.00 -3.37 41.81
C GLU A 220 17.40 -2.95 40.38
N TYR A 221 17.17 -3.82 39.40
CA TYR A 221 17.53 -3.55 38.02
C TYR A 221 16.43 -2.75 37.32
N ASP A 222 16.81 -1.75 36.52
CA ASP A 222 15.86 -1.02 35.68
C ASP A 222 15.53 -1.85 34.43
N PRO A 223 14.26 -2.29 34.23
CA PRO A 223 13.86 -3.05 33.06
C PRO A 223 14.10 -2.31 31.73
N LYS A 224 14.22 -0.98 31.77
CA LYS A 224 14.50 -0.16 30.59
C LYS A 224 15.90 -0.38 30.02
N MET A 225 16.80 -1.00 30.79
CA MET A 225 18.16 -1.33 30.35
C MET A 225 18.23 -2.67 29.61
N ILE A 226 17.13 -3.42 29.52
CA ILE A 226 17.07 -4.70 28.79
C ILE A 226 16.78 -4.40 27.32
N VAL A 227 17.71 -4.77 26.43
CA VAL A 227 17.58 -4.54 24.98
C VAL A 227 17.26 -5.85 24.28
N LEU A 228 16.12 -5.91 23.58
CA LEU A 228 15.77 -7.02 22.69
C LEU A 228 16.17 -6.67 21.25
N ILE A 229 17.12 -7.42 20.69
CA ILE A 229 17.55 -7.27 19.30
C ILE A 229 16.94 -8.42 18.48
N ARG A 230 16.12 -8.07 17.49
CA ARG A 230 15.56 -9.02 16.52
C ARG A 230 16.49 -9.11 15.31
N ARG A 231 17.09 -10.28 15.07
CA ARG A 231 17.93 -10.53 13.87
C ARG A 231 17.13 -11.31 12.85
N VAL A 232 17.02 -10.77 11.64
CA VAL A 232 16.38 -11.43 10.49
C VAL A 232 17.43 -11.61 9.39
N ARG A 233 17.62 -12.86 8.93
CA ARG A 233 18.47 -13.15 7.78
C ARG A 233 17.63 -13.02 6.51
N VAL A 234 17.99 -12.08 5.65
CA VAL A 234 17.37 -11.92 4.33
C VAL A 234 18.26 -12.61 3.29
N ARG A 235 17.68 -13.51 2.49
CA ARG A 235 18.40 -14.09 1.35
C ARG A 235 18.54 -13.02 0.25
N PRO A 236 19.72 -12.87 -0.37
CA PRO A 236 19.88 -11.93 -1.47
C PRO A 236 18.97 -12.33 -2.63
N THR A 237 18.20 -11.36 -3.14
CA THR A 237 17.28 -11.56 -4.27
C THR A 237 18.08 -11.68 -5.57
N LEU A 238 17.80 -12.73 -6.34
CA LEU A 238 18.34 -12.91 -7.69
C LEU A 238 17.77 -11.81 -8.59
N ILE A 239 18.64 -10.91 -9.07
CA ILE A 239 18.29 -9.85 -10.01
C ILE A 239 18.46 -10.41 -11.42
N PHE A 240 17.36 -10.65 -12.13
CA PHE A 240 17.41 -10.98 -13.55
C PHE A 240 17.39 -9.70 -14.37
N GLN A 241 18.50 -9.41 -15.06
CA GLN A 241 18.60 -8.32 -16.02
C GLN A 241 18.31 -8.87 -17.42
N GLY A 242 17.11 -8.61 -17.95
CA GLY A 242 16.75 -8.89 -19.33
C GLY A 242 16.53 -7.59 -20.10
N ARG A 243 17.14 -7.46 -21.28
CA ARG A 243 16.81 -6.41 -22.25
C ARG A 243 15.57 -6.84 -23.04
N VAL A 244 14.55 -6.00 -23.07
CA VAL A 244 13.37 -6.19 -23.92
C VAL A 244 13.66 -5.49 -25.25
N GLU A 245 13.91 -6.26 -26.29
CA GLU A 245 13.91 -5.75 -27.67
C GLU A 245 12.46 -5.73 -28.16
N GLY A 246 11.94 -4.53 -28.41
CA GLY A 246 10.61 -4.35 -28.98
C GLY A 246 10.66 -4.53 -30.49
N GLU A 247 9.94 -5.53 -31.00
CA GLU A 247 9.67 -5.67 -32.43
C GLU A 247 8.79 -4.51 -32.90
N MET A 248 9.30 -3.69 -33.82
CA MET A 248 8.57 -2.54 -34.36
C MET A 248 7.45 -3.04 -35.29
N VAL A 249 6.22 -3.04 -34.78
CA VAL A 249 5.03 -3.20 -35.63
C VAL A 249 4.89 -1.95 -36.49
N ALA A 250 5.01 -2.12 -37.81
CA ALA A 250 4.81 -1.07 -38.80
C ALA A 250 3.41 -0.43 -38.64
N ALA A 251 3.38 0.90 -38.51
CA ALA A 251 2.14 1.67 -38.46
C ALA A 251 1.39 1.56 -39.79
N VAL A 252 0.21 0.92 -39.76
CA VAL A 252 -0.76 0.93 -40.86
C VAL A 252 -1.38 2.33 -40.95
N LEU A 253 -1.24 2.99 -42.09
CA LEU A 253 -1.89 4.26 -42.41
C LEU A 253 -3.44 4.09 -42.45
N PRO A 254 -4.22 5.03 -41.90
CA PRO A 254 -5.67 4.98 -42.00
C PRO A 254 -6.16 5.30 -43.43
N PRO A 255 -7.25 4.66 -43.91
CA PRO A 255 -7.79 4.89 -45.25
C PRO A 255 -8.48 6.27 -45.37
N PRO A 256 -8.48 6.88 -46.57
CA PRO A 256 -9.11 8.18 -46.81
C PRO A 256 -10.65 8.11 -46.73
N ALA A 257 -11.25 9.07 -46.05
CA ALA A 257 -12.71 9.21 -45.91
C ALA A 257 -13.38 9.65 -47.23
N PRO A 258 -14.61 9.19 -47.51
CA PRO A 258 -15.35 9.55 -48.72
C PRO A 258 -15.90 10.99 -48.67
N ALA A 259 -15.88 11.65 -49.83
CA ALA A 259 -16.33 13.03 -50.02
C ALA A 259 -17.85 13.17 -49.87
N PRO A 260 -18.35 14.21 -49.17
CA PRO A 260 -19.76 14.57 -49.21
C PRO A 260 -20.10 15.41 -50.44
N SER A 261 -21.17 15.00 -51.12
CA SER A 261 -21.78 15.62 -52.30
C SER A 261 -22.21 17.07 -52.05
N ALA A 262 -22.03 17.88 -53.10
CA ALA A 262 -22.37 19.29 -53.18
C ALA A 262 -23.87 19.57 -52.94
N ALA A 263 -24.14 20.61 -52.16
CA ALA A 263 -25.32 21.45 -52.30
C ALA A 263 -24.85 22.92 -52.39
N THR A 264 -25.17 23.51 -53.53
CA THR A 264 -24.99 24.91 -53.95
C THR A 264 -25.50 25.91 -52.92
N ASN A 265 -24.68 26.91 -52.56
CA ASN A 265 -25.06 28.32 -52.63
C ASN A 265 -23.85 29.26 -52.43
N ALA A 266 -23.89 30.34 -53.20
CA ALA A 266 -22.81 31.27 -53.45
C ALA A 266 -22.43 32.14 -52.24
N SER A 267 -21.13 32.36 -52.04
CA SER A 267 -20.55 33.70 -51.86
C SER A 267 -19.03 33.63 -51.95
N LYS A 268 -18.48 34.42 -52.86
CA LYS A 268 -17.04 34.63 -53.06
C LYS A 268 -16.58 35.75 -52.12
N PRO A 269 -15.47 35.58 -51.40
CA PRO A 269 -14.45 36.63 -51.42
C PRO A 269 -13.04 36.08 -51.72
N ALA A 270 -12.15 37.02 -52.03
CA ALA A 270 -10.88 36.92 -52.75
C ALA A 270 -9.83 35.89 -52.24
N PRO A 271 -8.91 35.44 -53.13
CA PRO A 271 -7.87 34.47 -52.78
C PRO A 271 -6.79 35.12 -51.91
N ARG A 272 -6.43 34.47 -50.80
CA ARG A 272 -5.22 34.80 -50.04
C ARG A 272 -4.00 34.28 -50.82
N PRO A 273 -2.89 35.05 -50.88
CA PRO A 273 -1.69 34.63 -51.60
C PRO A 273 -1.08 33.41 -50.91
N SER A 274 -0.64 32.46 -51.74
CA SER A 274 0.05 31.24 -51.37
C SER A 274 1.23 31.50 -50.43
N ASP A 275 1.21 30.84 -49.27
CA ASP A 275 2.35 30.73 -48.35
C ASP A 275 3.53 30.07 -49.08
N SER A 276 4.39 30.90 -49.66
CA SER A 276 5.64 30.48 -50.26
C SER A 276 6.63 30.09 -49.17
N PHE A 277 7.34 28.99 -49.37
CA PHE A 277 8.37 28.46 -48.46
C PHE A 277 9.41 29.53 -48.05
N VAL A 278 9.62 30.52 -48.91
CA VAL A 278 10.53 31.65 -48.69
C VAL A 278 10.07 32.55 -47.53
N ASP A 279 8.75 32.73 -47.33
CA ASP A 279 8.22 33.56 -46.25
C ASP A 279 8.33 32.86 -44.87
N ARG A 280 8.27 31.53 -44.84
CA ARG A 280 8.56 30.74 -43.63
C ARG A 280 10.03 30.82 -43.21
N VAL A 281 10.96 30.82 -44.17
CA VAL A 281 12.39 30.98 -43.86
C VAL A 281 12.68 32.40 -43.35
N ARG A 282 12.07 33.43 -43.96
CA ARG A 282 12.22 34.83 -43.51
C ARG A 282 11.69 35.07 -42.11
N THR A 283 10.55 34.48 -41.76
CA THR A 283 9.98 34.59 -40.40
C THR A 283 10.81 33.83 -39.37
N PHE A 284 11.40 32.69 -39.73
CA PHE A 284 12.28 31.93 -38.83
C PHE A 284 13.60 32.68 -38.53
N VAL A 285 14.22 33.29 -39.54
CA VAL A 285 15.47 34.06 -39.36
C VAL A 285 15.24 35.33 -38.53
N ARG A 286 14.13 36.05 -38.75
CA ARG A 286 13.76 37.19 -37.88
C ARG A 286 13.62 36.77 -36.43
N LYS A 287 13.00 35.62 -36.18
CA LYS A 287 12.73 35.14 -34.82
C LYS A 287 14.00 34.72 -34.06
N LEU A 288 15.06 34.36 -34.78
CA LEU A 288 16.36 34.02 -34.19
C LEU A 288 17.17 35.25 -33.75
N TRP A 289 16.97 36.41 -34.37
CA TRP A 289 17.75 37.63 -34.09
C TRP A 289 17.06 38.60 -33.12
N SER A 290 15.77 38.44 -32.85
CA SER A 290 15.03 39.29 -31.90
C SER A 290 15.10 38.80 -30.44
N ARG A 291 15.94 37.81 -30.12
CA ARG A 291 16.06 37.23 -28.77
C ARG A 291 17.36 37.58 -28.04
N GLY A 292 18.02 38.65 -28.46
CA GLY A 292 19.20 39.22 -27.78
C GLY A 292 19.06 40.71 -27.58
N SER A 293 18.28 41.11 -26.58
CA SER A 293 18.38 42.36 -25.83
C SER A 293 17.77 42.18 -24.46
#